data_AF-A0A953C1P9-F1
#
_entry.id   AF-A0A953C1P9-F1
#
_cell.length_a   1.000
_cell.length_b   1.000
_cell.length_c   1.000
_cell.angle_alpha   90.00
_cell.angle_beta   90.00
_cell.angle_gamma   90.00
#
_symmetry.space_group_name_H-M   'P 1'
#
loop_
_entity.id
_entity.type
_entity.pdbx_description
1 polymer ?
#
loop_
_entity_poly.entity_id
_entity_poly.type
_entity_poly.pdbx_seq_one_letter_code
_entity_poly.pdbx_strand_id
1 'polypeptide(L)'
;MTVMYGERLTGQAALDTLMEAVERLAAAHDELGVAAIVRTAARRLTGADGISVVLRRGDRVHYVDEDAIGPLWKGQSFPMEVCISGWAIMNRQTVVISDISGDPRIPLAAYQSTFVKSLIMAPVGMPDPMAAIGAYWAAKRRPTDEEAHALETIARAASVALENVRLRRELEDLRARQGV
;
A
#
# COMPACT_ATOMS: atom_id res chain seq x y z
N MET A 1 -9.13 6.89 -29.81
CA MET A 1 -8.78 7.99 -28.88
C MET A 1 -8.15 7.34 -27.66
N THR A 2 -6.82 7.24 -27.64
CA THR A 2 -6.07 6.53 -26.59
C THR A 2 -6.07 7.39 -25.34
N VAL A 3 -6.60 6.85 -24.25
CA VAL A 3 -6.59 7.52 -22.96
C VAL A 3 -5.18 7.35 -22.38
N MET A 4 -4.37 8.41 -22.43
CA MET A 4 -3.07 8.45 -21.76
C MET A 4 -3.31 8.69 -20.26
N TYR A 5 -3.60 7.63 -19.50
CA TYR A 5 -3.68 7.70 -18.03
C TYR A 5 -2.36 7.24 -17.40
N GLY A 6 -1.73 8.14 -16.65
CA GLY A 6 -0.66 7.89 -15.67
C GLY A 6 0.55 7.10 -16.19
N GLU A 7 1.39 7.68 -17.03
CA GLU A 7 2.67 7.05 -17.38
C GLU A 7 3.51 6.82 -16.12
N ARG A 8 3.88 5.57 -15.89
CA ARG A 8 4.80 5.17 -14.84
C ARG A 8 6.14 5.86 -15.06
N LEU A 9 6.76 6.37 -13.99
CA LEU A 9 8.13 6.85 -14.06
C LEU A 9 9.11 5.70 -14.36
N THR A 10 10.11 5.97 -15.20
CA THR A 10 11.16 5.02 -15.57
C THR A 10 12.53 5.68 -15.51
N GLY A 11 13.60 4.88 -15.46
CA GLY A 11 14.97 5.38 -15.49
C GLY A 11 15.29 6.31 -14.31
N GLN A 12 15.95 7.42 -14.58
CA GLN A 12 16.41 8.37 -13.55
C GLN A 12 15.25 8.93 -12.71
N ALA A 13 14.12 9.28 -13.32
CA ALA A 13 12.99 9.85 -12.60
C ALA A 13 12.37 8.88 -11.58
N ALA A 14 12.37 7.58 -11.87
CA ALA A 14 11.93 6.55 -10.94
C ALA A 14 12.90 6.41 -9.76
N LEU A 15 14.21 6.44 -10.04
CA LEU A 15 15.25 6.41 -9.00
C LEU A 15 15.14 7.64 -8.10
N ASP A 16 15.01 8.84 -8.66
CA ASP A 16 14.86 10.09 -7.90
C ASP A 16 13.63 10.04 -7.00
N THR A 17 12.50 9.54 -7.51
CA THR A 17 11.27 9.37 -6.72
C THR A 17 11.46 8.38 -5.57
N LEU A 18 12.18 7.28 -5.80
CA LEU A 18 12.45 6.30 -4.76
C LEU A 18 13.40 6.87 -3.69
N MET A 19 14.46 7.59 -4.09
CA MET A 19 15.38 8.24 -3.16
C MET A 19 14.65 9.28 -2.30
N GLU A 20 13.86 10.17 -2.92
CA GLU A 20 13.05 11.16 -2.20
C GLU A 20 12.10 10.47 -1.22
N ALA A 21 11.45 9.37 -1.64
CA ALA A 21 10.56 8.62 -0.77
C ALA A 21 11.31 8.04 0.44
N VAL A 22 12.48 7.43 0.24
CA VAL A 22 13.29 6.85 1.31
C VAL A 22 13.76 7.92 2.31
N GLU A 23 14.23 9.07 1.82
CA GLU A 23 14.65 10.19 2.67
C GLU A 23 13.49 10.71 3.52
N ARG A 24 12.33 10.92 2.90
CA ARG A 24 11.14 11.39 3.61
C ARG A 24 10.61 10.35 4.60
N LEU A 25 10.69 9.06 4.24
CA LEU A 25 10.29 7.96 5.13
C LEU A 25 11.19 7.89 6.36
N ALA A 26 12.50 8.13 6.21
CA ALA A 26 13.41 8.20 7.35
C ALA A 26 13.07 9.35 8.31
N ALA A 27 12.58 10.46 7.79
CA ALA A 27 12.15 11.62 8.57
C ALA A 27 10.71 11.53 9.11
N ALA A 28 9.92 10.52 8.73
CA ALA A 28 8.53 10.41 9.16
C ALA A 28 8.44 10.17 10.68
N HIS A 29 7.45 10.78 11.34
CA HIS A 29 7.28 10.69 12.80
C HIS A 29 6.09 9.80 13.22
N ASP A 30 5.14 9.58 12.32
CA ASP A 30 3.95 8.78 12.58
C ASP A 30 3.55 7.94 11.35
N GLU A 31 2.61 7.02 11.58
CA GLU A 31 2.13 6.09 10.55
C GLU A 31 1.37 6.81 9.41
N LEU A 32 0.76 7.97 9.68
CA LEU A 32 0.04 8.74 8.67
C LEU A 32 1.00 9.46 7.72
N GLY A 33 2.10 9.99 8.23
CA GLY A 33 3.20 10.55 7.43
C GLY A 33 3.83 9.47 6.54
N VAL A 34 4.07 8.27 7.08
CA VAL A 34 4.53 7.13 6.29
C VAL A 34 3.51 6.79 5.20
N ALA A 35 2.23 6.68 5.54
CA ALA A 35 1.18 6.38 4.57
C ALA A 35 1.09 7.43 3.45
N ALA A 36 1.27 8.72 3.78
CA ALA A 36 1.28 9.81 2.83
C ALA A 36 2.40 9.71 1.80
N ILE A 37 3.61 9.41 2.26
CA ILE A 37 4.79 9.26 1.40
C ILE A 37 4.65 8.02 0.53
N VAL A 38 4.30 6.87 1.13
CA VAL A 38 4.12 5.59 0.44
C VAL A 38 3.11 5.71 -0.68
N ARG A 39 1.93 6.27 -0.38
CA ARG A 39 0.87 6.44 -1.36
C ARG A 39 1.36 7.23 -2.58
N THR A 40 2.00 8.37 -2.34
CA THR A 40 2.45 9.29 -3.39
C THR A 40 3.53 8.63 -4.26
N ALA A 41 4.52 8.00 -3.62
CA ALA A 41 5.62 7.34 -4.33
C ALA A 41 5.12 6.12 -5.11
N ALA A 42 4.29 5.27 -4.50
CA ALA A 42 3.71 4.11 -5.16
C ALA A 42 2.87 4.50 -6.39
N ARG A 43 2.09 5.59 -6.31
CA ARG A 43 1.28 6.08 -7.43
C ARG A 43 2.15 6.42 -8.65
N ARG A 44 3.24 7.16 -8.41
CA ARG A 44 4.19 7.58 -9.46
C ARG A 44 5.00 6.42 -10.03
N LEU A 45 5.45 5.51 -9.16
CA LEU A 45 6.31 4.38 -9.54
C LEU A 45 5.57 3.23 -10.21
N THR A 46 4.25 3.16 -10.07
CA THR A 46 3.43 2.11 -10.71
C THR A 46 2.58 2.62 -11.87
N GLY A 47 2.29 3.92 -11.94
CA GLY A 47 1.30 4.43 -12.90
C GLY A 47 -0.10 3.89 -12.63
N ALA A 48 -0.40 3.56 -11.36
CA ALA A 48 -1.72 3.07 -10.97
C ALA A 48 -2.82 4.12 -11.20
N ASP A 49 -4.07 3.67 -11.33
CA ASP A 49 -5.25 4.54 -11.29
C ASP A 49 -5.70 4.83 -9.85
N GLY A 50 -5.23 4.02 -8.90
CA GLY A 50 -5.24 4.40 -7.50
C GLY A 50 -4.33 3.56 -6.62
N ILE A 51 -4.00 4.12 -5.46
CA ILE A 51 -3.23 3.47 -4.41
C ILE A 51 -4.05 3.49 -3.11
N SER A 52 -3.98 2.41 -2.34
CA SER A 52 -4.41 2.37 -0.94
C SER A 52 -3.26 1.97 -0.03
N VAL A 53 -3.15 2.61 1.13
CA VAL A 53 -2.27 2.18 2.22
C VAL A 53 -3.13 1.62 3.35
N VAL A 54 -2.77 0.42 3.80
CA VAL A 54 -3.56 -0.38 4.72
C VAL A 54 -2.70 -0.76 5.93
N LEU A 55 -3.19 -0.52 7.15
CA LEU A 55 -2.52 -0.93 8.37
C LEU A 55 -3.25 -2.11 9.02
N ARG A 56 -2.48 -3.09 9.51
CA ARG A 56 -3.00 -4.19 10.32
C ARG A 56 -3.21 -3.71 11.75
N ARG A 57 -4.34 -4.11 12.34
CA ARG A 57 -4.69 -3.92 13.75
C ARG A 57 -5.35 -5.22 14.25
N GLY A 58 -4.56 -6.09 14.86
CA GLY A 58 -5.03 -7.42 15.27
C GLY A 58 -5.41 -8.29 14.08
N ASP A 59 -6.67 -8.73 14.06
CA ASP A 59 -7.35 -9.53 13.03
C ASP A 59 -8.02 -8.67 11.94
N ARG A 60 -7.83 -7.35 12.00
CA ARG A 60 -8.44 -6.40 11.06
C ARG A 60 -7.40 -5.64 10.26
N VAL A 61 -7.85 -5.14 9.11
CA VAL A 61 -7.17 -4.13 8.32
C VAL A 61 -7.90 -2.79 8.40
N HIS A 62 -7.15 -1.70 8.31
CA HIS A 62 -7.65 -0.33 8.26
C HIS A 62 -7.07 0.37 7.04
N TYR A 63 -7.93 0.85 6.15
CA TYR A 63 -7.52 1.63 4.99
C TYR A 63 -7.28 3.08 5.44
N VAL A 64 -6.03 3.42 5.71
CA VAL A 64 -5.68 4.69 6.35
C VAL A 64 -5.46 5.82 5.36
N ASP A 65 -5.11 5.50 4.11
CA ASP A 65 -4.89 6.52 3.10
C ASP A 65 -5.07 6.01 1.67
N GLU A 66 -5.42 6.93 0.75
CA GLU A 66 -5.64 6.61 -0.67
C GLU A 66 -5.40 7.81 -1.59
N ASP A 67 -5.02 7.54 -2.83
CA ASP A 67 -4.85 8.51 -3.93
C ASP A 67 -5.30 7.78 -5.17
N ALA A 68 -6.44 8.19 -5.72
CA ALA A 68 -7.14 7.45 -6.75
C ALA A 68 -7.97 8.36 -7.64
N ILE A 69 -8.27 7.90 -8.86
CA ILE A 69 -9.15 8.63 -9.80
C ILE A 69 -10.64 8.55 -9.42
N GLY A 70 -10.98 7.78 -8.40
CA GLY A 70 -12.32 7.58 -7.88
C GLY A 70 -12.25 7.00 -6.47
N PRO A 71 -13.40 6.83 -5.79
CA PRO A 71 -13.42 6.39 -4.40
C PRO A 71 -12.85 4.98 -4.25
N LEU A 72 -12.06 4.78 -3.19
CA LEU A 72 -11.70 3.46 -2.67
C LEU A 72 -12.28 3.32 -1.25
N TRP A 73 -11.52 2.75 -0.31
CA TRP A 73 -12.01 2.35 1.02
C TRP A 73 -11.41 3.15 2.17
N LYS A 74 -10.78 4.32 1.95
CA LYS A 74 -10.18 5.12 3.03
C LYS A 74 -11.18 5.38 4.17
N GLY A 75 -10.70 5.16 5.38
CA GLY A 75 -11.48 5.25 6.62
C GLY A 75 -12.23 3.96 6.98
N GLN A 76 -12.29 2.98 6.09
CA GLN A 76 -12.98 1.71 6.35
C GLN A 76 -12.05 0.67 6.98
N SER A 77 -12.66 -0.32 7.61
CA SER A 77 -11.97 -1.44 8.24
C SER A 77 -12.69 -2.74 7.97
N PHE A 78 -11.92 -3.81 7.72
CA PHE A 78 -12.43 -5.13 7.40
C PHE A 78 -11.68 -6.22 8.17
N PRO A 79 -12.32 -7.35 8.49
CA PRO A 79 -11.63 -8.57 8.88
C PRO A 79 -10.60 -8.98 7.81
N MET A 80 -9.45 -9.49 8.23
CA MET A 80 -8.39 -9.89 7.31
C MET A 80 -8.81 -11.04 6.37
N GLU A 81 -9.71 -11.89 6.83
CA GLU A 81 -10.19 -13.09 6.12
C GLU A 81 -11.07 -12.76 4.92
N VAL A 82 -11.60 -11.55 4.85
CA VAL A 82 -12.61 -11.16 3.84
C VAL A 82 -12.13 -10.08 2.87
N CYS A 83 -10.83 -9.78 2.82
CA CYS A 83 -10.29 -8.76 1.94
C CYS A 83 -8.92 -9.15 1.36
N ILE A 84 -8.60 -8.62 0.18
CA ILE A 84 -7.36 -8.97 -0.54
C ILE A 84 -6.10 -8.47 0.19
N SER A 85 -6.18 -7.32 0.88
CA SER A 85 -5.09 -6.83 1.73
C SER A 85 -4.82 -7.75 2.90
N GLY A 86 -5.87 -8.29 3.53
CA GLY A 86 -5.74 -9.26 4.61
C GLY A 86 -5.17 -10.58 4.09
N TRP A 87 -5.61 -11.05 2.91
CA TRP A 87 -5.01 -12.23 2.26
C TRP A 87 -3.50 -12.05 2.05
N ALA A 88 -3.05 -10.90 1.52
CA ALA A 88 -1.63 -10.63 1.28
C ALA A 88 -0.81 -10.63 2.57
N ILE A 89 -1.35 -10.04 3.65
CA ILE A 89 -0.75 -10.03 4.99
C ILE A 89 -0.64 -11.45 5.57
N MET A 90 -1.73 -12.22 5.57
CA MET A 90 -1.76 -13.57 6.16
C MET A 90 -0.85 -14.55 5.42
N ASN A 91 -0.83 -14.48 4.08
CA ASN A 91 -0.02 -15.35 3.24
C ASN A 91 1.40 -14.83 3.03
N ARG A 92 1.70 -13.62 3.53
CA ARG A 92 3.02 -12.97 3.43
C ARG A 92 3.53 -12.91 1.98
N GLN A 93 2.60 -12.66 1.06
CA GLN A 93 2.83 -12.78 -0.37
C GLN A 93 2.19 -11.64 -1.14
N THR A 94 2.94 -11.06 -2.08
CA THR A 94 2.42 -10.12 -3.08
C THR A 94 1.44 -10.83 -4.01
N VAL A 95 0.28 -10.22 -4.22
CA VAL A 95 -0.74 -10.72 -5.13
C VAL A 95 -0.80 -9.86 -6.39
N VAL A 96 -0.90 -10.49 -7.55
CA VAL A 96 -1.17 -9.84 -8.84
C VAL A 96 -2.46 -10.43 -9.41
N ILE A 97 -3.44 -9.59 -9.72
CA ILE A 97 -4.75 -9.98 -10.27
C ILE A 97 -5.01 -9.20 -11.55
N SER A 98 -5.21 -9.92 -12.65
CA SER A 98 -5.44 -9.34 -13.98
C SER A 98 -6.91 -8.93 -14.23
N ASP A 99 -7.84 -9.60 -13.57
CA ASP A 99 -9.29 -9.35 -13.64
C ASP A 99 -9.94 -9.77 -12.32
N ILE A 100 -10.43 -8.79 -11.57
CA ILE A 100 -11.06 -9.04 -10.27
C ILE A 100 -12.33 -9.89 -10.36
N SER A 101 -13.02 -9.89 -11.50
CA SER A 101 -14.28 -10.65 -11.67
C SER A 101 -14.07 -12.16 -11.78
N GLY A 102 -12.85 -12.60 -12.06
CA GLY A 102 -12.49 -14.02 -12.14
C GLY A 102 -11.70 -14.54 -10.93
N ASP A 103 -11.36 -13.69 -9.96
CA ASP A 103 -10.53 -14.09 -8.82
C ASP A 103 -11.39 -14.39 -7.58
N PRO A 104 -11.42 -15.65 -7.09
CA PRO A 104 -12.28 -16.04 -5.97
C PRO A 104 -11.90 -15.40 -4.63
N ARG A 105 -10.71 -14.78 -4.54
CA ARG A 105 -10.26 -14.06 -3.33
C ARG A 105 -10.87 -12.66 -3.23
N ILE A 106 -11.54 -12.19 -4.28
CA ILE A 106 -12.11 -10.84 -4.33
C ILE A 106 -13.58 -10.86 -3.88
N PRO A 107 -13.93 -10.13 -2.81
CA PRO A 107 -15.32 -9.88 -2.44
C PRO A 107 -15.95 -8.86 -3.41
N LEU A 108 -16.45 -9.30 -4.56
CA LEU A 108 -16.90 -8.40 -5.64
C LEU A 108 -17.89 -7.31 -5.20
N ALA A 109 -18.75 -7.58 -4.21
CA ALA A 109 -19.67 -6.59 -3.65
C ALA A 109 -18.94 -5.34 -3.13
N ALA A 110 -17.76 -5.49 -2.51
CA ALA A 110 -16.97 -4.37 -1.98
C ALA A 110 -16.32 -3.51 -3.08
N TYR A 111 -16.28 -3.99 -4.32
CA TYR A 111 -15.65 -3.33 -5.46
C TYR A 111 -16.66 -2.63 -6.38
N GLN A 112 -17.97 -2.85 -6.20
CA GLN A 112 -19.02 -2.33 -7.08
C GLN A 112 -19.06 -0.81 -7.19
N SER A 113 -18.68 -0.09 -6.13
CA SER A 113 -18.63 1.37 -6.10
C SER A 113 -17.26 1.94 -6.49
N THR A 114 -16.32 1.09 -6.89
CA THR A 114 -14.93 1.48 -7.23
C THR A 114 -14.69 1.36 -8.74
N PHE A 115 -13.61 1.97 -9.24
CA PHE A 115 -13.19 1.81 -10.64
C PHE A 115 -12.38 0.53 -10.87
N VAL A 116 -11.98 -0.19 -9.82
CA VAL A 116 -10.94 -1.22 -9.85
C VAL A 116 -11.36 -2.41 -10.73
N LYS A 117 -10.46 -2.83 -11.62
CA LYS A 117 -10.64 -4.02 -12.48
C LYS A 117 -9.46 -4.98 -12.43
N SER A 118 -8.26 -4.50 -12.13
CA SER A 118 -7.07 -5.30 -11.86
C SER A 118 -6.24 -4.64 -10.76
N LEU A 119 -5.37 -5.41 -10.09
CA LEU A 119 -4.62 -4.90 -8.94
C LEU A 119 -3.32 -5.66 -8.64
N ILE A 120 -2.44 -4.99 -7.89
CA ILE A 120 -1.36 -5.59 -7.12
C ILE A 120 -1.62 -5.28 -5.64
N MET A 121 -1.39 -6.25 -4.76
CA MET A 121 -1.44 -6.06 -3.31
C MET A 121 -0.15 -6.59 -2.68
N ALA A 122 0.69 -5.70 -2.16
CA ALA A 122 1.97 -6.06 -1.55
C ALA A 122 1.91 -5.93 -0.01
N PRO A 123 2.26 -6.96 0.76
CA PRO A 123 2.39 -6.85 2.22
C PRO A 123 3.62 -6.01 2.60
N VAL A 124 3.55 -5.39 3.78
CA VAL A 124 4.59 -4.54 4.37
C VAL A 124 4.98 -5.08 5.74
N GLY A 125 6.28 -5.29 5.94
CA GLY A 125 6.81 -5.96 7.13
C GLY A 125 6.94 -7.46 6.90
N MET A 126 8.14 -8.00 7.05
CA MET A 126 8.40 -9.44 7.04
C MET A 126 9.34 -9.75 8.22
N PRO A 127 9.21 -10.91 8.88
CA PRO A 127 8.32 -12.03 8.57
C PRO A 127 6.88 -11.88 9.11
N ASP A 128 6.54 -10.81 9.84
CA ASP A 128 5.16 -10.56 10.32
C ASP A 128 4.62 -9.25 9.73
N PRO A 129 3.83 -9.30 8.64
CA PRO A 129 3.33 -8.10 8.00
C PRO A 129 2.40 -7.29 8.90
N MET A 130 2.70 -5.99 8.99
CA MET A 130 1.99 -4.99 9.77
C MET A 130 1.13 -4.07 8.91
N ALA A 131 1.29 -4.13 7.59
CA ALA A 131 0.57 -3.29 6.65
C ALA A 131 0.50 -3.95 5.26
N ALA A 132 -0.21 -3.32 4.33
CA ALA A 132 -0.21 -3.65 2.92
C ALA A 132 -0.40 -2.40 2.05
N ILE A 133 0.06 -2.46 0.80
CA ILE A 133 -0.10 -1.41 -0.21
C ILE A 133 -0.80 -2.03 -1.42
N GLY A 134 -1.92 -1.42 -1.81
CA GLY A 134 -2.67 -1.81 -3.00
C GLY A 134 -2.43 -0.83 -4.13
N ALA A 135 -2.14 -1.33 -5.33
CA ALA A 135 -2.14 -0.57 -6.57
C ALA A 135 -3.24 -1.09 -7.50
N TYR A 136 -4.07 -0.20 -8.04
CA TYR A 136 -5.30 -0.54 -8.74
C TYR A 136 -5.39 0.11 -10.11
N TRP A 137 -5.98 -0.59 -11.08
CA TRP A 137 -6.23 -0.07 -12.43
C TRP A 137 -7.71 -0.18 -12.81
N ALA A 138 -8.19 0.77 -13.61
CA ALA A 138 -9.54 0.81 -14.16
C ALA A 138 -9.75 -0.10 -15.38
N ALA A 139 -8.67 -0.76 -15.83
CA ALA A 139 -8.67 -1.69 -16.96
C ALA A 139 -8.42 -3.13 -16.49
N LYS A 140 -9.08 -4.08 -17.15
CA LYS A 140 -8.73 -5.50 -17.03
C LYS A 140 -7.43 -5.73 -17.79
N ARG A 141 -6.32 -5.80 -17.06
CA ARG A 141 -4.98 -6.04 -17.60
C ARG A 141 -4.15 -6.76 -16.58
N ARG A 142 -3.16 -7.54 -17.02
CA ARG A 142 -2.14 -8.09 -16.13
C ARG A 142 -1.17 -6.98 -15.71
N PRO A 143 -1.04 -6.66 -14.41
CA PRO A 143 0.06 -5.83 -13.93
C PRO A 143 1.41 -6.49 -14.24
N THR A 144 2.39 -5.69 -14.61
CA THR A 144 3.71 -6.18 -15.03
C THR A 144 4.56 -6.55 -13.82
N ASP A 145 5.58 -7.39 -14.04
CA ASP A 145 6.51 -7.77 -12.97
C ASP A 145 7.31 -6.56 -12.46
N GLU A 146 7.56 -5.57 -13.32
CA GLU A 146 8.22 -4.33 -12.90
C GLU A 146 7.31 -3.44 -12.03
N GLU A 147 6.00 -3.41 -12.30
CA GLU A 147 5.01 -2.71 -11.45
C GLU A 147 4.90 -3.39 -10.08
N ALA A 148 4.91 -4.73 -10.05
CA ALA A 148 4.95 -5.49 -8.81
C ALA A 148 6.24 -5.20 -8.03
N HIS A 149 7.38 -5.26 -8.70
CA HIS A 149 8.68 -5.00 -8.09
C HIS A 149 8.80 -3.57 -7.53
N ALA A 150 8.25 -2.58 -8.23
CA ALA A 150 8.21 -1.20 -7.76
C ALA A 150 7.39 -1.08 -6.46
N LEU A 151 6.21 -1.71 -6.42
CA LEU A 151 5.35 -1.69 -5.23
C LEU A 151 6.00 -2.40 -4.04
N GLU A 152 6.61 -3.57 -4.27
CA GLU A 152 7.37 -4.31 -3.25
C GLU A 152 8.56 -3.52 -2.73
N THR A 153 9.22 -2.74 -3.58
CA THR A 153 10.35 -1.90 -3.18
C THR A 153 9.92 -0.80 -2.23
N ILE A 154 8.81 -0.12 -2.54
CA ILE A 154 8.22 0.86 -1.61
C ILE A 154 7.71 0.16 -0.34
N ALA A 155 7.14 -1.04 -0.44
CA ALA A 155 6.71 -1.82 0.73
C ALA A 155 7.89 -2.12 1.69
N ARG A 156 9.05 -2.50 1.14
CA ARG A 156 10.27 -2.72 1.95
C ARG A 156 10.74 -1.43 2.63
N ALA A 157 10.77 -0.30 1.93
CA ALA A 157 11.13 0.98 2.52
C ALA A 157 10.14 1.42 3.62
N ALA A 158 8.84 1.25 3.36
CA ALA A 158 7.76 1.56 4.32
C ALA A 158 7.88 0.72 5.60
N SER A 159 8.26 -0.56 5.48
CA SER A 159 8.45 -1.44 6.64
C SER A 159 9.45 -0.87 7.63
N VAL A 160 10.59 -0.37 7.15
CA VAL A 160 11.63 0.21 8.02
C VAL A 160 11.12 1.47 8.71
N ALA A 161 10.39 2.32 7.98
CA ALA A 161 9.84 3.56 8.53
C ALA A 161 8.75 3.33 9.58
N LEU A 162 7.81 2.40 9.32
CA LEU A 162 6.77 2.01 10.28
C LEU A 162 7.37 1.44 11.57
N GLU A 163 8.40 0.60 11.44
CA GLU A 163 9.10 0.05 12.60
C GLU A 163 9.83 1.14 13.40
N ASN A 164 10.48 2.09 12.72
CA ASN A 164 11.10 3.24 13.38
C ASN A 164 10.09 4.13 14.11
N VAL A 165 8.89 4.31 13.54
CA VAL A 165 7.79 5.03 14.20
C VAL A 165 7.34 4.26 15.44
N ARG A 166 7.15 2.94 15.35
CA ARG A 166 6.77 2.08 16.48
C ARG A 166 7.79 2.16 17.62
N LEU A 167 9.06 1.97 17.32
CA LEU A 167 10.15 2.00 18.31
C LEU A 167 10.28 3.37 18.98
N ARG A 168 10.13 4.47 18.24
CA ARG A 168 10.16 5.82 18.83
C ARG A 168 9.00 6.03 19.81
N ARG A 169 7.78 5.63 19.44
CA ARG A 169 6.60 5.70 20.33
C ARG A 169 6.81 4.88 21.61
N GLU A 170 7.34 3.66 21.49
CA GLU A 170 7.64 2.82 22.66
C GLU A 170 8.68 3.45 23.60
N LEU A 171 9.72 4.09 23.04
CA LEU A 171 10.72 4.81 23.84
C LEU A 171 10.14 6.04 24.55
N GLU A 172 9.27 6.80 23.88
CA GLU A 172 8.57 7.95 24.46
C GLU A 172 7.64 7.52 25.60
N ASP A 173 6.87 6.45 25.41
CA ASP A 173 6.00 5.88 26.43
C ASP A 173 6.78 5.38 27.66
N LEU A 174 7.90 4.71 27.45
CA LEU A 174 8.77 4.25 28.55
C LEU A 174 9.34 5.42 29.34
N ARG A 175 9.81 6.47 28.64
CA ARG A 175 10.33 7.69 29.29
C ARG A 175 9.23 8.40 30.10
N ALA A 176 8.02 8.49 29.56
CA ALA A 176 6.89 9.09 30.27
C ALA A 176 6.52 8.30 31.55
N ARG A 177 6.68 6.97 31.55
CA ARG A 177 6.41 6.11 32.72
C ARG A 177 7.52 6.14 33.77
N GLN A 178 8.77 6.41 33.38
CA GLN A 178 9.92 6.48 34.29
C GLN A 178 10.12 7.87 34.92
N GLY A 179 9.43 8.89 34.42
CA GLY A 179 9.50 10.27 34.91
C GLY A 179 8.49 10.63 36.01
N VAL A 180 8.05 9.66 36.84
CA VAL A 180 7.17 9.86 38.02
C VAL A 180 7.94 9.54 39.30
#